data_AF-N1RYX0-F1
#
_entry.id   AF-N1RYX0-F1
#
_cell.length_a   1.000
_cell.length_b   1.000
_cell.length_c   1.000
_cell.angle_alpha   90.00
_cell.angle_beta   90.00
_cell.angle_gamma   90.00
#
_symmetry.space_group_name_H-M   'P 1'
#
loop_
_entity.id
_entity.type
_entity.pdbx_description
1 polymer ?
#
loop_
_entity_poly.entity_id
_entity_poly.type
_entity_poly.pdbx_seq_one_letter_code
_entity_poly.pdbx_strand_id
1 'polypeptide(L)'
;MWVQVSGMIGANIYQPSDSPRYFKANTGLLVICVWMCLVQYPGTFFYYRWRNNQKAKKWDAMTPEEQHHYRTTTTDKGNKRLDFRFAT
;
A
#
# COMPACT_ATOMS: atom_id res chain seq x y z
N MET A 1 -0.09 -4.82 13.60
CA MET A 1 0.93 -4.50 14.63
C MET A 1 2.05 -3.62 14.06
N TRP A 2 1.74 -2.62 13.23
CA TRP A 2 2.75 -1.67 12.68
C TRP A 2 2.63 -0.27 13.30
N VAL A 3 1.41 0.13 13.68
CA VAL A 3 1.14 1.42 14.36
C VAL A 3 1.84 1.53 15.72
N GLN A 4 1.89 0.43 16.49
CA GLN A 4 2.59 0.39 17.78
C GLN A 4 4.11 0.51 17.60
N VAL A 5 4.66 -0.17 16.58
CA VAL A 5 6.08 -0.10 16.25
C VAL A 5 6.49 1.31 15.81
N SER A 6 5.70 1.96 14.94
CA SER A 6 5.97 3.34 14.56
C SER A 6 5.89 4.31 15.74
N GLY A 7 4.97 4.07 16.69
CA GLY A 7 4.89 4.83 17.93
C GLY A 7 6.14 4.71 18.79
N MET A 8 6.67 3.48 18.96
CA MET A 8 7.91 3.24 19.71
C MET A 8 9.13 3.88 19.03
N ILE A 9 9.23 3.79 17.71
CA ILE A 9 10.32 4.43 16.94
C ILE A 9 10.24 5.95 17.07
N GLY A 10 9.05 6.54 16.88
CA GLY A 10 8.84 7.98 16.98
C GLY A 10 9.17 8.54 18.36
N ALA A 11 8.87 7.79 19.42
CA ALA A 11 9.19 8.18 20.80
C ALA A 11 10.71 8.17 21.11
N ASN A 12 11.51 7.42 20.35
CA ASN A 12 12.95 7.23 20.62
C ASN A 12 13.89 7.77 19.54
N ILE A 13 13.35 8.40 18.48
CA ILE A 13 14.16 8.84 17.33
C ILE A 13 15.15 9.96 17.71
N TYR A 14 14.77 10.84 18.63
CA TYR A 14 15.62 11.89 19.15
C TYR A 14 16.41 11.39 20.36
N GLN A 15 17.73 11.30 20.22
CA GLN A 15 18.60 10.79 21.28
C GLN A 15 19.47 11.91 21.86
N PRO A 16 19.74 11.90 23.19
CA PRO A 16 20.61 12.90 23.82
C PRO A 16 22.01 12.98 23.21
N SER A 17 22.51 11.87 22.66
CA SER A 17 23.81 11.77 21.98
C SER A 17 23.88 12.58 20.67
N ASP A 18 22.75 13.04 20.14
CA ASP A 18 22.63 13.81 18.90
C ASP A 18 22.23 15.29 19.19
N SER A 19 22.06 15.65 20.47
CA SER A 19 21.77 17.01 20.94
C SER A 19 22.92 17.99 20.64
N PRO A 20 22.67 19.30 20.46
CA PRO A 20 21.38 20.01 20.51
C PRO A 20 20.64 20.09 19.18
N ARG A 21 21.30 19.71 18.08
CA ARG A 21 20.80 19.96 16.72
C ARG A 21 20.13 18.75 16.07
N TYR A 22 20.33 17.56 16.63
CA TYR A 22 19.67 16.32 16.25
C TYR A 22 19.79 15.97 14.76
N PHE A 23 21.02 16.06 14.24
CA PHE A 23 21.27 15.87 12.81
C PHE A 23 20.95 14.47 12.31
N LYS A 24 21.24 13.43 13.10
CA LYS A 24 20.97 12.04 12.72
C LYS A 24 19.47 11.78 12.68
N ALA A 25 18.74 12.22 13.71
CA ALA A 25 17.29 12.07 13.77
C ALA A 25 16.59 12.79 12.60
N ASN A 26 16.96 14.05 12.37
CA ASN A 26 16.37 14.87 11.30
C ASN A 26 16.70 14.32 9.90
N THR A 27 17.93 13.83 9.69
CA THR A 27 18.31 13.16 8.44
C THR A 27 17.49 11.90 8.22
N GLY A 28 17.29 11.09 9.26
CA GLY A 28 16.46 9.88 9.21
C GLY A 28 15.01 10.20 8.81
N LEU A 29 14.41 11.22 9.42
CA LEU A 29 13.07 11.69 9.06
C LEU A 29 13.00 12.17 7.61
N LEU A 30 13.99 12.92 7.15
CA LEU A 30 14.04 13.40 5.77
C LEU A 30 14.12 12.23 4.78
N VAL A 31 14.95 11.21 5.06
CA VAL A 31 15.05 10.00 4.23
C VAL A 31 13.71 9.27 4.16
N ILE A 32 13.00 9.13 5.29
CA ILE A 32 11.66 8.51 5.32
C ILE A 32 10.68 9.32 4.47
N CYS A 33 10.68 10.66 4.58
CA CYS A 33 9.83 11.54 3.78
C CYS A 33 10.11 11.39 2.28
N VAL A 34 11.39 11.42 1.87
CA VAL A 34 11.79 11.25 0.48
C VAL A 34 11.39 9.86 -0.05
N TRP A 35 11.59 8.81 0.75
CA TRP A 35 11.18 7.45 0.40
C TRP A 35 9.67 7.33 0.22
N MET A 36 8.88 7.92 1.12
CA MET A 36 7.41 7.97 1.02
C MET A 36 6.96 8.63 -0.29
N CYS A 37 7.49 9.82 -0.57
CA CYS A 37 7.07 10.64 -1.70
C CYS A 37 7.50 10.06 -3.05
N LEU A 38 8.74 9.57 -3.16
CA LEU A 38 9.31 9.16 -4.44
C LEU A 38 9.16 7.67 -4.72
N VAL A 39 9.04 6.84 -3.68
CA VAL A 39 8.98 5.38 -3.85
C VAL A 39 7.61 4.85 -3.46
N GLN A 40 7.15 5.09 -2.23
CA GLN A 40 5.95 4.44 -1.72
C GLN A 40 4.67 4.90 -2.45
N TYR A 41 4.43 6.20 -2.60
CA TYR A 41 3.22 6.68 -3.26
C TYR A 41 3.17 6.35 -4.76
N PRO A 42 4.21 6.64 -5.57
CA PRO A 42 4.21 6.25 -6.98
C PRO A 42 4.13 4.72 -7.14
N GLY A 43 4.87 3.97 -6.31
CA GLY A 43 4.83 2.51 -6.31
C GLY A 43 3.44 1.95 -6.02
N THR A 44 2.72 2.53 -5.06
CA THR A 44 1.33 2.13 -4.74
C THR A 44 0.39 2.44 -5.90
N PHE A 45 0.50 3.63 -6.50
CA PHE A 45 -0.29 4.01 -7.68
C PHE A 45 -0.09 3.04 -8.85
N PHE A 46 1.16 2.76 -9.23
CA PHE A 46 1.46 1.83 -10.31
C PHE A 46 1.03 0.40 -9.98
N TYR A 47 1.23 -0.04 -8.74
CA TYR A 47 0.80 -1.36 -8.29
C TYR A 47 -0.72 -1.53 -8.40
N TYR A 48 -1.51 -0.57 -7.92
CA TYR A 48 -2.97 -0.63 -8.02
C TYR A 48 -3.46 -0.60 -9.46
N ARG A 49 -2.87 0.24 -10.32
CA ARG A 49 -3.19 0.27 -11.75
C ARG A 49 -2.91 -1.07 -12.41
N TRP A 50 -1.73 -1.65 -12.15
CA TRP A 50 -1.37 -2.97 -12.68
C TRP A 50 -2.32 -4.07 -12.19
N ARG A 51 -2.62 -4.11 -10.89
CA ARG A 51 -3.55 -5.10 -10.33
C ARG A 51 -4.96 -4.96 -10.89
N ASN A 52 -5.45 -3.73 -11.05
CA ASN A 52 -6.74 -3.46 -11.67
C ASN A 52 -6.77 -3.99 -13.11
N ASN A 53 -5.75 -3.71 -13.91
CA ASN A 53 -5.65 -4.19 -15.30
C ASN A 53 -5.61 -5.73 -15.38
N GLN A 54 -4.84 -6.39 -14.50
CA GLN A 54 -4.77 -7.85 -14.45
C GLN A 54 -6.13 -8.48 -14.13
N LYS A 55 -6.87 -7.91 -13.18
CA LYS A 55 -8.21 -8.35 -12.85
C LYS A 55 -9.21 -8.06 -13.97
N ALA A 56 -9.12 -6.89 -14.61
CA ALA A 56 -9.99 -6.48 -15.70
C ALA A 56 -9.84 -7.44 -16.87
N LYS A 57 -8.61 -7.74 -17.29
CA LYS A 57 -8.35 -8.72 -18.35
C LYS A 57 -9.02 -10.08 -18.11
N LYS A 58 -9.05 -10.56 -16.86
CA LYS A 58 -9.72 -11.83 -16.52
C LYS A 58 -11.24 -11.68 -16.49
N TRP A 59 -11.73 -10.59 -15.92
CA TRP A 59 -13.15 -10.32 -15.78
C TRP A 59 -13.84 -10.08 -17.14
N ASP A 60 -13.19 -9.30 -18.00
CA ASP A 60 -13.70 -8.91 -19.32
C ASP A 60 -13.64 -10.06 -20.33
N ALA A 61 -12.84 -11.10 -20.04
CA ALA A 61 -12.81 -12.34 -20.82
C ALA A 61 -13.93 -13.32 -20.44
N MET A 62 -14.66 -13.09 -19.34
CA MET A 62 -15.76 -13.94 -18.90
C MET A 62 -17.09 -13.53 -19.53
N THR A 63 -17.95 -14.50 -19.83
CA THR A 63 -19.34 -14.21 -20.26
C THR A 63 -20.18 -13.66 -19.09
N PRO A 64 -21.33 -13.03 -19.36
CA PRO A 64 -22.23 -12.55 -18.30
C PRO A 64 -22.66 -13.64 -17.31
N GLU A 65 -22.86 -14.86 -17.79
CA GLU A 65 -23.25 -16.04 -16.99
C GLU A 65 -22.10 -16.49 -16.09
N GLU A 66 -20.88 -16.52 -16.61
CA GLU A 66 -19.67 -16.84 -15.84
C GLU A 66 -19.40 -15.79 -14.76
N GLN A 67 -19.58 -14.50 -15.07
CA GLN A 67 -19.48 -13.43 -14.08
C GLN A 67 -20.54 -13.56 -12.99
N HIS A 68 -21.78 -13.93 -13.35
CA HIS A 68 -22.84 -14.19 -12.37
C HIS A 68 -22.52 -15.41 -11.51
N HIS A 69 -22.05 -16.50 -12.11
CA HIS A 69 -21.60 -17.69 -11.39
C HIS A 69 -20.47 -17.33 -10.41
N TYR A 70 -19.43 -16.64 -10.87
CA TYR A 70 -18.33 -16.18 -10.02
C TYR A 70 -18.84 -15.37 -8.82
N ARG A 71 -19.74 -14.40 -9.02
CA ARG A 71 -20.28 -13.58 -7.92
C ARG A 71 -21.04 -14.39 -6.87
N THR A 72 -21.69 -15.48 -7.27
CA THR A 72 -22.53 -16.29 -6.39
C THR A 72 -21.77 -17.43 -5.71
N THR A 73 -20.68 -17.92 -6.30
CA THR A 73 -19.94 -19.08 -5.80
C THR A 73 -18.54 -18.78 -5.27
N THR A 74 -17.97 -17.60 -5.56
CA THR A 74 -16.59 -17.29 -5.18
C THR A 74 -16.38 -17.24 -3.66
N THR A 75 -15.24 -17.77 -3.22
CA THR A 75 -14.74 -17.63 -1.83
C THR A 75 -13.84 -16.41 -1.65
N ASP A 76 -13.56 -15.66 -2.73
CA ASP A 76 -12.71 -14.47 -2.69
C ASP A 76 -13.37 -13.36 -1.86
N LYS A 77 -12.60 -12.76 -0.94
CA LYS A 77 -13.08 -11.69 -0.07
C LYS A 77 -12.34 -10.37 -0.32
N GLY A 78 -13.10 -9.28 -0.30
CA GLY A 78 -12.58 -7.91 -0.41
C GLY A 78 -11.71 -7.71 -1.65
N ASN A 79 -10.48 -7.25 -1.42
CA ASN A 79 -9.53 -6.91 -2.48
C ASN A 79 -9.03 -8.10 -3.32
N LYS A 80 -9.39 -9.33 -2.97
CA LYS A 80 -9.03 -10.53 -3.76
C LYS A 80 -10.01 -10.79 -4.91
N ARG A 81 -11.26 -10.30 -4.82
CA ARG A 81 -12.28 -10.53 -5.84
C ARG A 81 -11.88 -9.93 -7.19
N LEU A 82 -12.30 -10.55 -8.28
CA LEU A 82 -12.02 -10.08 -9.65
C LEU A 82 -12.75 -8.79 -10.02
N ASP A 83 -13.95 -8.60 -9.48
CA ASP A 83 -14.78 -7.39 -9.67
C ASP A 83 -14.33 -6.22 -8.78
N PHE A 84 -13.45 -6.46 -7.79
CA PHE A 84 -12.91 -5.39 -6.96
C PHE A 84 -11.85 -4.57 -7.70
N ARG A 85 -12.03 -3.24 -7.67
CA ARG A 85 -11.06 -2.25 -8.16
C ARG A 85 -10.47 -1.45 -7.01
N PHE A 86 -9.14 -1.37 -6.97
CA PHE A 86 -8.44 -0.42 -6.11
C PHE A 86 -8.70 1.00 -6.61
N ALA A 87 -8.84 1.96 -5.70
CA ALA A 87 -8.86 3.37 -6.05
C ALA A 87 -7.46 3.76 -6.54
N THR A 88 -7.36 4.16 -7.81
CA THR A 88 -6.14 4.58 -8.50
C THR A 88 -6.27 6.01 -8.93
#